data_AF-A0A7S3U1V8-F1
#
_entry.id   AF-A0A7S3U1V8-F1
#
_cell.length_a   1.000
_cell.length_b   1.000
_cell.length_c   1.000
_cell.angle_alpha   90.00
_cell.angle_beta   90.00
_cell.angle_gamma   90.00
#
_symmetry.space_group_name_H-M   'P 1'
#
loop_
_entity.id
_entity.type
_entity.pdbx_description
1 polymer ?
#
loop_
_entity_poly.entity_id
_entity_poly.type
_entity_poly.pdbx_seq_one_letter_code
_entity_poly.pdbx_strand_id
1 'polypeptide(L)'
;EEVAQFYNFWFDFRSWRDFADADEYDPSDASFREEKRWMERQNDKLRQKRRKEEKQRIAKLVEVAYSLDPRVSRMQAREKEARSRAKAERNAQKAAERNAAAEAKAAAAVAAAAEADAEAERVRAEAAERKRQKESQARALRRSRGRLRNAC
;
A
#
# COMPACT_ATOMS: atom_id res chain seq x y z
N GLU A 1 -21.91 -13.88 -10.70
CA GLU A 1 -21.83 -13.06 -11.93
C GLU A 1 -23.19 -12.55 -12.39
N GLU A 2 -24.22 -13.39 -12.46
CA GLU A 2 -25.58 -13.00 -12.88
C GLU A 2 -26.17 -11.80 -12.12
N VAL A 3 -26.03 -11.77 -10.79
CA VAL A 3 -26.51 -10.64 -9.96
C VAL A 3 -25.77 -9.34 -10.31
N ALA A 4 -24.47 -9.42 -10.57
CA ALA A 4 -23.68 -8.24 -10.95
C ALA A 4 -24.11 -7.71 -12.33
N GLN A 5 -24.34 -8.61 -13.30
CA GLN A 5 -24.82 -8.23 -14.63
C GLN A 5 -26.21 -7.59 -14.57
N PHE A 6 -27.12 -8.11 -13.74
CA PHE A 6 -28.44 -7.54 -13.52
C PHE A 6 -28.36 -6.09 -13.04
N TYR A 7 -27.59 -5.83 -11.97
CA TYR A 7 -27.46 -4.47 -11.44
C TYR A 7 -26.70 -3.54 -12.38
N ASN A 8 -25.69 -4.03 -13.11
CA ASN A 8 -24.99 -3.24 -14.13
C ASN A 8 -25.94 -2.74 -15.22
N PHE A 9 -26.82 -3.61 -15.74
CA PHE A 9 -27.84 -3.22 -16.71
C PHE A 9 -28.74 -2.09 -16.16
N TRP A 10 -29.18 -2.20 -14.91
CA TRP A 10 -30.07 -1.21 -14.29
C TRP A 10 -29.38 0.11 -13.98
N PHE A 11 -28.10 0.10 -13.61
CA PHE A 11 -27.33 1.34 -13.42
C PHE A 11 -27.05 2.07 -14.74
N ASP A 12 -26.91 1.32 -15.85
CA ASP A 12 -26.72 1.88 -17.19
C ASP A 12 -28.03 2.06 -17.97
N PHE A 13 -29.18 1.82 -17.34
CA PHE A 13 -30.47 1.84 -18.00
C PHE A 13 -30.79 3.22 -18.60
N ARG A 14 -31.18 3.21 -19.88
CA ARG A 14 -31.63 4.39 -20.62
C ARG A 14 -33.11 4.23 -20.95
N SER A 15 -33.92 5.11 -20.36
CA SER A 15 -35.35 5.16 -20.66
C SER A 15 -35.59 5.68 -22.08
N TRP A 16 -36.53 5.05 -22.78
CA TRP A 16 -37.04 5.47 -24.09
C TRP A 16 -38.24 6.41 -23.97
N ARG A 17 -38.60 6.83 -22.74
CA ARG A 17 -39.72 7.74 -22.51
C ARG A 17 -39.41 9.15 -23.03
N ASP A 18 -40.26 9.62 -23.93
CA ASP A 18 -40.26 10.99 -24.43
C ASP A 18 -41.26 11.83 -23.63
N PHE A 19 -40.73 12.72 -22.79
CA PHE A 19 -41.48 13.54 -21.83
C PHE A 19 -42.21 14.71 -22.53
N ALA A 20 -42.97 14.42 -23.59
CA ALA A 20 -43.74 15.42 -24.33
C ALA A 20 -44.81 16.10 -23.46
N ASP A 21 -45.25 15.43 -22.39
CA ASP A 21 -46.12 15.97 -21.35
C ASP A 21 -45.49 17.11 -20.53
N ALA A 22 -44.18 17.30 -20.64
CA ALA A 22 -43.45 18.35 -19.94
C ALA A 22 -43.26 19.63 -20.77
N ASP A 23 -43.74 19.66 -22.00
CA ASP A 23 -43.64 20.83 -22.87
C ASP A 23 -44.67 21.88 -22.41
N GLU A 24 -44.19 23.07 -22.02
CA GLU A 24 -45.03 24.16 -21.51
C GLU A 24 -45.40 25.18 -22.60
N TYR A 25 -44.61 25.27 -23.67
CA TYR A 25 -44.82 26.22 -24.76
C TYR A 25 -45.30 25.51 -26.02
N ASP A 26 -46.29 26.08 -26.72
CA ASP A 26 -46.67 25.62 -28.05
C ASP A 26 -45.89 26.40 -29.13
N PRO A 27 -44.99 25.77 -29.91
CA PRO A 27 -44.28 26.44 -30.99
C PRO A 27 -45.17 26.97 -32.12
N SER A 28 -46.47 26.61 -32.19
CA SER A 28 -47.42 27.20 -33.14
C SER A 28 -47.84 28.62 -32.79
N ASP A 29 -47.76 29.00 -31.52
CA ASP A 29 -48.24 30.29 -31.02
C ASP A 29 -47.19 31.41 -31.16
N ALA A 30 -45.99 31.06 -31.64
CA ALA A 30 -44.90 32.01 -31.82
C ALA A 30 -45.19 33.03 -32.92
N SER A 31 -44.99 34.31 -32.61
CA SER A 31 -45.19 35.44 -33.53
C SER A 31 -44.01 35.61 -34.51
N PHE A 32 -42.81 35.16 -34.14
CA PHE A 32 -41.61 35.25 -34.98
C PHE A 32 -40.67 34.05 -34.80
N ARG A 33 -39.76 33.85 -35.76
CA ARG A 33 -38.89 32.66 -35.82
C ARG A 33 -38.00 32.51 -34.59
N GLU A 34 -37.48 33.61 -34.07
CA GLU A 34 -36.61 33.60 -32.89
C GLU A 34 -37.38 33.23 -31.62
N GLU A 35 -38.66 33.63 -31.50
CA GLU A 35 -39.56 33.21 -30.42
C GLU A 35 -39.84 31.71 -30.50
N LYS A 36 -40.15 31.19 -31.70
CA LYS A 36 -40.32 29.74 -31.91
C LYS A 36 -39.09 28.94 -31.46
N ARG A 37 -37.89 29.38 -31.88
CA ARG A 37 -36.62 28.76 -31.48
C ARG A 37 -36.38 28.86 -29.97
N TRP A 38 -36.82 29.93 -29.33
CA TRP A 38 -36.71 30.08 -27.88
C TRP A 38 -37.65 29.10 -27.17
N MET A 39 -38.91 29.00 -27.61
CA MET A 39 -39.92 28.07 -27.08
C MET A 39 -39.45 26.60 -27.21
N GLU A 40 -38.97 26.18 -28.38
CA GLU A 40 -38.40 24.84 -28.60
C GLU A 40 -37.23 24.54 -27.65
N ARG A 41 -36.33 25.51 -27.44
CA ARG A 41 -35.23 25.36 -26.48
C ARG A 41 -35.69 25.26 -25.04
N GLN A 42 -36.76 25.97 -24.65
CA GLN A 42 -37.30 25.86 -23.30
C GLN A 42 -37.94 24.49 -23.09
N ASN A 43 -38.73 24.01 -24.05
CA ASN A 43 -39.29 22.65 -24.01
C ASN A 43 -38.19 21.59 -23.94
N ASP A 44 -37.13 21.71 -24.74
CA ASP A 44 -35.97 20.82 -24.64
C ASP A 44 -35.33 20.81 -23.25
N LYS A 45 -35.19 21.98 -22.61
CA LYS A 45 -34.67 22.07 -21.24
C LYS A 45 -35.60 21.40 -20.23
N LEU A 46 -36.92 21.59 -20.36
CA LEU A 46 -37.92 20.96 -19.49
C LEU A 46 -37.89 19.44 -19.66
N ARG A 47 -37.86 18.94 -20.90
CA ARG A 47 -37.71 17.51 -21.20
C ARG A 47 -36.42 16.93 -20.64
N GLN A 48 -35.28 17.63 -20.81
CA GLN A 48 -34.00 17.20 -20.23
C GLN A 48 -34.04 17.15 -18.71
N LYS A 49 -34.69 18.13 -18.06
CA LYS A 49 -34.88 18.15 -16.61
C LYS A 49 -35.70 16.94 -16.16
N ARG A 50 -36.83 16.64 -16.81
CA ARG A 50 -37.65 15.46 -16.50
C ARG A 50 -36.93 14.15 -16.74
N ARG A 51 -36.17 14.03 -17.84
CA ARG A 51 -35.30 12.86 -18.10
C ARG A 51 -34.27 12.66 -16.99
N LYS A 52 -33.68 13.75 -16.47
CA LYS A 52 -32.73 13.69 -15.36
C LYS A 52 -33.40 13.27 -14.05
N GLU A 53 -34.55 13.85 -13.72
CA GLU A 53 -35.34 13.47 -12.54
C GLU A 53 -35.73 11.98 -12.59
N GLU A 54 -36.18 11.50 -13.74
CA GLU A 54 -36.52 10.09 -13.92
C GLU A 54 -35.30 9.17 -13.77
N LYS A 55 -34.16 9.54 -14.38
CA LYS A 55 -32.90 8.80 -14.21
C LYS A 55 -32.52 8.71 -12.73
N GLN A 56 -32.66 9.82 -11.99
CA GLN A 56 -32.39 9.84 -10.55
C GLN A 56 -33.39 8.99 -9.76
N ARG A 57 -34.68 9.00 -10.13
CA ARG A 57 -35.71 8.17 -9.50
C ARG A 57 -35.40 6.68 -9.66
N ILE A 58 -35.07 6.25 -10.87
CA ILE A 58 -34.69 4.85 -11.16
C ILE A 58 -33.40 4.50 -10.43
N ALA A 59 -32.38 5.35 -10.47
CA ALA A 59 -31.13 5.10 -9.77
C ALA A 59 -31.33 4.89 -8.26
N LYS A 60 -32.14 5.74 -7.61
CA LYS A 60 -32.48 5.59 -6.19
C LYS A 60 -33.23 4.28 -5.90
N LEU A 61 -34.18 3.91 -6.77
CA LEU A 61 -34.90 2.64 -6.63
C LEU A 61 -33.93 1.45 -6.70
N VAL A 62 -33.02 1.47 -7.66
CA VAL A 62 -32.02 0.41 -7.85
C VAL A 62 -31.04 0.38 -6.67
N GLU A 63 -30.61 1.54 -6.15
CA GLU A 63 -29.76 1.64 -4.96
C GLU A 63 -30.42 1.04 -3.71
N VAL A 64 -31.70 1.36 -3.48
CA VAL A 64 -32.46 0.76 -2.37
C VAL A 64 -32.60 -0.75 -2.56
N ALA A 65 -32.92 -1.21 -3.77
CA ALA A 65 -33.00 -2.64 -4.06
C ALA A 65 -31.64 -3.35 -3.88
N TYR A 66 -30.54 -2.72 -4.29
CA TYR A 66 -29.18 -3.25 -4.16
C TYR A 66 -28.75 -3.37 -2.69
N SER A 67 -29.07 -2.36 -1.87
CA SER A 67 -28.73 -2.38 -0.44
C SER A 67 -29.54 -3.41 0.36
N LEU A 68 -30.77 -3.70 -0.05
CA LEU A 68 -31.64 -4.67 0.62
C LEU A 68 -31.49 -6.12 0.11
N ASP A 69 -30.85 -6.36 -1.04
CA ASP A 69 -30.74 -7.72 -1.61
C ASP A 69 -29.78 -8.61 -0.77
N PRO A 70 -30.28 -9.75 -0.21
CA PRO A 70 -29.45 -10.67 0.57
C PRO A 70 -28.31 -11.30 -0.22
N ARG A 71 -28.44 -11.47 -1.53
CA ARG A 71 -27.41 -12.03 -2.41
C ARG A 71 -26.23 -11.07 -2.51
N VAL A 72 -26.53 -9.78 -2.70
CA VAL A 72 -25.53 -8.71 -2.75
C VAL A 72 -24.80 -8.61 -1.41
N SER A 73 -25.55 -8.58 -0.31
CA SER A 73 -24.98 -8.55 1.04
C SER A 73 -24.02 -9.72 1.30
N ARG A 74 -24.41 -10.95 0.93
CA ARG A 74 -23.51 -12.13 1.02
C ARG A 74 -22.27 -12.01 0.15
N MET A 75 -22.38 -11.47 -1.06
CA MET A 75 -21.21 -11.25 -1.93
C MET A 75 -20.27 -10.20 -1.35
N GLN A 76 -20.79 -9.07 -0.87
CA GLN A 76 -19.99 -8.02 -0.24
C GLN A 76 -19.29 -8.49 1.04
N ALA A 77 -19.97 -9.30 1.85
CA ALA A 77 -19.36 -9.92 3.04
C ALA A 77 -18.18 -10.81 2.65
N ARG A 78 -18.36 -11.70 1.65
CA ARG A 78 -17.30 -12.56 1.13
C ARG A 78 -16.12 -11.77 0.56
N GLU A 79 -16.39 -10.71 -0.20
CA GLU A 79 -15.35 -9.85 -0.78
C GLU A 79 -14.59 -9.08 0.31
N LYS A 80 -15.30 -8.57 1.32
CA LYS A 80 -14.70 -7.89 2.48
C LYS A 80 -13.81 -8.85 3.29
N GLU A 81 -14.24 -10.09 3.48
CA GLU A 81 -13.44 -11.14 4.12
C GLU A 81 -12.22 -11.53 3.30
N ALA A 82 -12.36 -11.70 1.98
CA ALA A 82 -11.22 -11.98 1.12
C ALA A 82 -10.19 -10.84 1.16
N ARG A 83 -10.66 -9.59 1.11
CA ARG A 83 -9.81 -8.41 1.21
C ARG A 83 -9.15 -8.26 2.58
N SER A 84 -9.85 -8.59 3.67
CA SER A 84 -9.28 -8.55 5.02
C SER A 84 -8.24 -9.64 5.22
N ARG A 85 -8.47 -10.86 4.71
CA ARG A 85 -7.49 -11.96 4.71
C ARG A 85 -6.24 -11.61 3.92
N ALA A 86 -6.40 -11.12 2.68
CA ALA A 86 -5.27 -10.69 1.86
C ALA A 86 -4.46 -9.55 2.54
N LYS A 87 -5.13 -8.62 3.22
CA LYS A 87 -4.46 -7.57 4.00
C LYS A 87 -3.73 -8.15 5.22
N ALA A 88 -4.33 -9.09 5.93
CA ALA A 88 -3.73 -9.75 7.09
C ALA A 88 -2.50 -10.57 6.69
N GLU A 89 -2.58 -11.35 5.61
CA GLU A 89 -1.45 -12.11 5.05
C GLU A 89 -0.30 -11.19 4.65
N ARG A 90 -0.60 -10.11 3.91
CA ARG A 90 0.41 -9.11 3.53
C ARG A 90 1.08 -8.46 4.75
N ASN A 91 0.31 -8.19 5.80
CA ASN A 91 0.85 -7.62 7.03
C ASN A 91 1.70 -8.63 7.80
N ALA A 92 1.29 -9.90 7.85
CA ALA A 92 2.03 -10.98 8.49
C ALA A 92 3.37 -11.23 7.77
N GLN A 93 3.36 -11.26 6.44
CA GLN A 93 4.59 -11.38 5.63
C GLN A 93 5.55 -10.23 5.92
N LYS A 94 5.06 -8.98 5.90
CA LYS A 94 5.89 -7.81 6.25
C LYS A 94 6.43 -7.86 7.68
N ALA A 95 5.66 -8.35 8.64
CA ALA A 95 6.12 -8.51 10.01
C ALA A 95 7.21 -9.59 10.11
N ALA A 96 7.01 -10.73 9.46
CA ALA A 96 7.99 -11.81 9.39
C ALA A 96 9.31 -11.35 8.74
N GLU A 97 9.24 -10.63 7.61
CA GLU A 97 10.42 -10.05 6.95
C GLU A 97 11.15 -9.06 7.86
N ARG A 98 10.42 -8.20 8.58
CA ARG A 98 11.04 -7.24 9.52
C ARG A 98 11.70 -7.94 10.70
N ASN A 99 11.09 -8.99 11.24
CA ASN A 99 11.65 -9.77 12.33
C ASN A 99 12.90 -10.53 11.87
N ALA A 100 12.84 -11.21 10.71
CA ALA A 100 14.00 -11.88 10.14
C ALA A 100 15.16 -10.92 9.85
N ALA A 101 14.86 -9.72 9.34
CA ALA A 101 15.87 -8.68 9.13
C ALA A 101 16.47 -8.15 10.45
N ALA A 102 15.66 -8.03 11.50
CA ALA A 102 16.13 -7.62 12.82
C ALA A 102 17.01 -8.69 13.48
N GLU A 103 16.61 -9.96 13.38
CA GLU A 103 17.38 -11.12 13.86
C GLU A 103 18.72 -11.24 13.11
N ALA A 104 18.72 -11.11 11.78
CA ALA A 104 19.95 -11.13 10.99
C ALA A 104 20.91 -9.98 11.37
N LYS A 105 20.38 -8.77 11.63
CA LYS A 105 21.19 -7.63 12.10
C LYS A 105 21.74 -7.87 13.51
N ALA A 106 20.93 -8.43 14.41
CA ALA A 106 21.38 -8.76 15.76
C ALA A 106 22.47 -9.84 15.73
N ALA A 107 22.31 -10.90 14.93
CA ALA A 107 23.31 -11.94 14.76
C ALA A 107 24.62 -11.40 14.16
N ALA A 108 24.54 -10.54 13.14
CA ALA A 108 25.71 -9.88 12.55
C ALA A 108 26.43 -8.98 13.56
N ALA A 109 25.70 -8.24 14.40
CA ALA A 109 26.30 -7.41 15.44
C ALA A 109 27.02 -8.24 16.52
N VAL A 110 26.44 -9.37 16.93
CA VAL A 110 27.07 -10.30 17.89
C VAL A 110 28.32 -10.95 17.28
N ALA A 111 28.27 -11.37 16.02
CA ALA A 111 29.43 -11.93 15.33
C ALA A 111 30.57 -10.91 15.19
N ALA A 112 30.25 -9.66 14.80
CA ALA A 112 31.23 -8.59 14.69
C ALA A 112 31.86 -8.22 16.04
N ALA A 113 31.08 -8.24 17.13
CA ALA A 113 31.61 -8.04 18.48
C ALA A 113 32.56 -9.18 18.89
N ALA A 114 32.20 -10.43 18.61
CA ALA A 114 33.06 -11.58 18.91
C ALA A 114 34.37 -11.58 18.11
N GLU A 115 34.33 -11.18 16.83
CA GLU A 115 35.53 -11.01 16.01
C GLU A 115 36.42 -9.88 16.53
N ALA A 116 35.84 -8.74 16.93
CA ALA A 116 36.58 -7.63 17.51
C ALA A 116 37.25 -8.01 18.84
N ASP A 117 36.57 -8.75 19.70
CA ASP A 117 37.12 -9.27 20.96
C ASP A 117 38.24 -10.29 20.71
N ALA A 118 38.06 -11.20 19.74
CA ALA A 118 39.09 -12.17 19.37
C ALA A 118 40.35 -11.51 18.78
N GLU A 119 40.18 -10.48 17.95
CA GLU A 119 41.30 -9.71 17.40
C GLU A 119 42.01 -8.90 18.51
N ALA A 120 41.26 -8.29 19.43
CA ALA A 120 41.84 -7.59 20.58
C ALA A 120 42.67 -8.53 21.46
N GLU A 121 42.21 -9.76 21.70
CA GLU A 121 42.96 -10.78 22.44
C GLU A 121 44.20 -11.25 21.69
N ARG A 122 44.13 -11.43 20.36
CA ARG A 122 45.30 -11.74 19.52
C ARG A 122 46.36 -10.64 19.58
N VAL A 123 45.96 -9.38 19.42
CA VAL A 123 46.88 -8.23 19.52
C VAL A 123 47.52 -8.16 20.91
N ARG A 124 46.76 -8.41 21.99
CA ARG A 124 47.29 -8.47 23.37
C ARG A 124 48.29 -9.61 23.54
N ALA A 125 47.99 -10.80 23.01
CA ALA A 125 48.86 -11.97 23.07
C ALA A 125 50.18 -11.72 22.32
N GLU A 126 50.12 -11.20 21.09
CA GLU A 126 51.30 -10.85 20.29
C GLU A 126 52.16 -9.76 20.98
N ALA A 127 51.53 -8.75 21.58
CA ALA A 127 52.24 -7.72 22.35
C ALA A 127 52.96 -8.32 23.57
N ALA A 128 52.31 -9.26 24.28
CA ALA A 128 52.91 -9.96 25.42
C ALA A 128 54.08 -10.86 24.99
N GLU A 129 53.97 -11.58 23.87
CA GLU A 129 55.06 -12.39 23.33
C GLU A 129 56.24 -11.52 22.88
N ARG A 130 55.99 -10.43 22.15
CA ARG A 130 57.04 -9.47 21.75
C ARG A 130 57.78 -8.91 22.98
N LYS A 131 57.07 -8.63 24.07
CA LYS A 131 57.68 -8.18 25.33
C LYS A 131 58.56 -9.27 25.95
N ARG A 132 58.07 -10.51 26.04
CA ARG A 132 58.85 -11.67 26.53
C ARG A 132 60.11 -11.92 25.69
N GLN A 133 60.00 -11.84 24.36
CA GLN A 133 61.14 -11.98 23.45
C GLN A 133 62.18 -10.88 23.71
N LYS A 134 61.78 -9.60 23.79
CA LYS A 134 62.67 -8.48 24.12
C LYS A 134 63.37 -8.65 25.47
N GLU A 135 62.64 -9.07 26.51
CA GLU A 135 63.21 -9.33 27.84
C GLU A 135 64.23 -10.49 27.81
N SER A 136 63.94 -11.55 27.06
CA SER A 136 64.86 -12.68 26.90
C SER A 136 66.15 -12.29 26.15
N GLN A 137 66.04 -11.51 25.07
CA GLN A 137 67.18 -10.97 24.32
C GLN A 137 68.01 -10.02 25.20
N ALA A 138 67.36 -9.14 25.97
CA ALA A 138 68.04 -8.25 26.90
C ALA A 138 68.78 -9.04 28.00
N ARG A 139 68.17 -10.10 28.55
CA ARG A 139 68.84 -11.00 29.52
C ARG A 139 70.03 -11.73 28.89
N ALA A 140 69.92 -12.22 27.66
CA ALA A 140 71.01 -12.86 26.94
C ALA A 140 72.18 -11.90 26.70
N LEU A 141 71.90 -10.67 26.25
CA LEU A 141 72.89 -9.59 26.10
C LEU A 141 73.54 -9.20 27.43
N ARG A 142 72.79 -9.19 28.53
CA ARG A 142 73.33 -8.92 29.87
C ARG A 142 74.29 -10.03 30.32
N ARG A 143 73.94 -11.30 30.06
CA ARG A 143 74.79 -12.47 30.36
C ARG A 143 76.07 -12.47 29.53
N SER A 144 76.00 -12.19 28.23
CA SER A 144 77.19 -12.13 27.36
C SER A 144 78.12 -10.99 27.77
N ARG A 145 77.59 -9.80 28.08
CA ARG A 145 78.37 -8.68 28.64
C ARG A 145 79.03 -9.03 29.98
N GLY A 146 78.34 -9.74 30.87
CA GLY A 146 78.90 -10.21 32.13
C GLY A 146 80.05 -11.21 31.95
N ARG A 147 79.91 -12.16 31.01
CA ARG A 147 80.99 -13.10 30.68
C ARG A 147 82.22 -12.39 30.11
N LEU A 148 82.03 -11.44 29.19
CA LEU A 148 83.12 -10.62 28.64
C LEU A 148 83.83 -9.79 29.71
N ARG A 149 83.11 -9.32 30.73
CA ARG A 149 83.68 -8.51 31.82
C ARG A 149 84.50 -9.31 32.84
N ASN A 150 84.21 -10.60 32.99
CA ASN A 150 84.94 -11.51 33.88
C ASN A 150 86.07 -12.27 33.14
N ALA A 151 86.23 -12.05 31.83
CA ALA A 151 87.27 -12.67 31.01
C ALA A 151 88.49 -11.75 30.76
N CYS A 152 88.47 -10.52 31.28
CA CYS A 152 89.64 -9.68 31.52
C CYS A 152 89.94 -9.66 33.02
#